data_AF-A0A1F9PAV3-F1
#
_entry.id   AF-A0A1F9PAV3-F1
#
_cell.length_a   1.000
_cell.length_b   1.000
_cell.length_c   1.000
_cell.angle_alpha   90.00
_cell.angle_beta   90.00
_cell.angle_gamma   90.00
#
_symmetry.space_group_name_H-M   'P 1'
#
loop_
_entity.id
_entity.type
_entity.pdbx_description
1 polymer ?
#
loop_
_entity_poly.entity_id
_entity_poly.type
_entity_poly.pdbx_seq_one_letter_code
_entity_poly.pdbx_strand_id
1 'polypeptide(L)' 'MGCPDAVRAELLKVMGVLGVTYHPDQDFFSVQFESVMVSLETIFAAVFAAGKKMGQEYFPEVIS' A
#
# COMPACT_ATOMS: atom_id res chain seq x y z
N MET A 1 12.81 8.38 -11.79
CA MET A 1 11.50 8.64 -11.15
C MET A 1 11.32 7.57 -10.08
N GLY A 2 11.17 7.96 -8.83
CA GLY A 2 11.33 7.08 -7.67
C GLY A 2 10.20 6.06 -7.54
N CYS A 3 10.56 4.83 -7.16
CA CYS A 3 9.66 3.71 -6.89
C CYS A 3 8.45 4.00 -5.95
N PRO A 4 8.49 4.96 -5.00
CA PRO A 4 7.36 5.18 -4.08
C PRO A 4 6.06 5.67 -4.72
N ASP A 5 6.15 6.52 -5.75
CA ASP A 5 4.96 7.07 -6.42
C ASP A 5 4.18 5.99 -7.18
N ALA A 6 4.91 4.99 -7.70
CA ALA A 6 4.32 3.92 -8.48
C ALA A 6 3.56 2.91 -7.59
N VAL A 7 4.10 2.59 -6.41
CA VAL A 7 3.42 1.76 -5.39
C VAL A 7 2.18 2.45 -4.87
N ARG A 8 2.30 3.74 -4.55
CA ARG A 8 1.17 4.60 -4.15
C ARG A 8 0.06 4.59 -5.21
N ALA A 9 0.42 4.76 -6.49
CA ALA A 9 -0.55 4.78 -7.57
C ALA A 9 -1.28 3.43 -7.78
N GLU A 10 -0.63 2.31 -7.51
CA GLU A 10 -1.27 0.99 -7.60
C GLU A 10 -2.22 0.75 -6.42
N LEU A 11 -1.82 1.12 -5.19
CA LEU A 11 -2.64 0.95 -3.99
C LEU A 11 -3.91 1.82 -4.03
N LEU A 12 -3.83 3.03 -4.60
CA LEU A 12 -4.99 3.90 -4.78
C LEU A 12 -6.03 3.37 -5.79
N LYS A 13 -5.70 2.33 -6.57
CA LYS A 13 -6.68 1.66 -7.46
C LYS A 13 -7.55 0.65 -6.73
N VAL A 14 -7.20 0.28 -5.50
CA VAL A 14 -7.97 -0.67 -4.69
C VAL A 14 -9.22 0.02 -4.17
N MET A 15 -10.38 -0.50 -4.54
CA MET A 15 -11.66 0.00 -4.03
C MET A 15 -11.69 -0.12 -2.51
N GLY A 16 -11.99 0.98 -1.81
CA GLY A 16 -11.96 1.06 -0.35
C GLY A 16 -10.68 1.66 0.22
N VAL A 17 -9.61 1.85 -0.55
CA VAL A 17 -8.43 2.64 -0.12
C VAL A 17 -8.76 4.13 -0.25
N LEU A 18 -8.63 4.85 0.86
CA LEU A 18 -8.89 6.28 0.95
C LEU A 18 -7.63 7.12 0.70
N GLY A 19 -6.46 6.61 1.10
CA GLY A 19 -5.22 7.35 1.01
C GLY A 19 -4.00 6.49 1.27
N VAL A 20 -2.90 6.85 0.62
CA VAL A 20 -1.60 6.22 0.81
C VAL A 20 -0.55 7.31 0.96
N THR A 21 0.16 7.29 2.08
CA THR A 21 1.20 8.26 2.43
C THR A 21 2.52 7.54 2.59
N TYR A 22 3.56 7.99 1.89
CA TYR A 22 4.91 7.49 2.06
C TYR A 22 5.67 8.34 3.08
N HIS A 23 6.29 7.69 4.06
CA HIS A 23 7.08 8.32 5.11
C HIS A 23 8.57 8.07 4.84
N PRO A 24 9.29 9.01 4.19
CA PRO A 24 10.67 8.79 3.75
C PRO A 24 11.65 8.63 4.91
N ASP A 25 11.36 9.21 6.07
CA ASP A 25 12.23 9.15 7.25
C ASP A 25 12.37 7.73 7.82
N GLN A 26 11.37 6.88 7.60
CA GLN A 26 11.29 5.52 8.14
C GLN A 26 11.06 4.46 7.03
N ASP A 27 11.01 4.89 5.77
CA ASP A 27 10.82 4.07 4.58
C ASP A 27 9.60 3.13 4.61
N PHE A 28 8.45 3.63 5.07
CA PHE A 28 7.19 2.87 5.08
C PHE A 28 6.02 3.61 4.45
N PHE A 29 4.98 2.86 4.09
CA PHE A 29 3.72 3.38 3.56
C PHE A 29 2.61 3.23 4.60
N SER A 30 1.95 4.35 4.91
CA SER A 30 0.69 4.36 5.64
C SER A 30 -0.47 4.23 4.66
N VAL A 31 -1.30 3.20 4.81
CA VAL A 31 -2.49 2.98 3.98
C VAL A 31 -3.74 3.20 4.83
N GLN A 32 -4.56 4.17 4.44
CA GLN A 32 -5.88 4.41 5.01
C GLN A 32 -6.94 3.76 4.12
N PHE A 33 -7.84 2.99 4.71
CA PHE A 33 -8.88 2.28 3.99
C PHE A 33 -10.15 2.15 4.83
N GLU A 34 -11.29 1.97 4.18
CA GLU A 34 -12.55 1.66 4.84
C GLU A 34 -12.70 0.15 5.04
N SER A 35 -12.71 -0.30 6.29
CA SER A 35 -12.82 -1.72 6.66
C SER A 35 -14.13 -2.37 6.21
N VAL A 36 -15.18 -1.59 5.95
CA VAL A 36 -16.45 -2.07 5.39
C VAL A 36 -16.38 -2.35 3.89
N MET A 37 -15.44 -1.72 3.18
CA MET A 37 -15.28 -1.85 1.73
C MET A 37 -14.15 -2.80 1.34
N VAL A 38 -13.10 -2.92 2.15
CA VAL A 38 -11.92 -3.73 1.84
C VAL A 38 -11.36 -4.41 3.08
N SER A 39 -11.05 -5.70 2.95
CA SER A 39 -10.44 -6.49 4.01
C SER A 39 -8.92 -6.29 4.07
N LEU A 40 -8.34 -6.52 5.25
CA LEU A 40 -6.88 -6.50 5.44
C LEU A 40 -6.16 -7.45 4.46
N GLU A 41 -6.70 -8.64 4.22
CA GLU A 41 -6.15 -9.60 3.25
C GLU A 41 -6.06 -9.02 1.84
N THR A 42 -7.08 -8.25 1.43
CA THR A 42 -7.11 -7.60 0.12
C THR A 42 -6.07 -6.47 0.05
N ILE A 43 -5.93 -5.68 1.11
CA ILE A 43 -4.87 -4.66 1.21
C ILE A 43 -3.49 -5.32 1.12
N PHE A 44 -3.27 -6.41 1.84
CA PHE A 44 -1.99 -7.10 1.87
C PHE A 44 -1.65 -7.69 0.50
N ALA A 45 -2.62 -8.32 -0.16
CA ALA A 45 -2.46 -8.81 -1.53
C ALA A 45 -2.13 -7.67 -2.52
N ALA A 46 -2.76 -6.51 -2.38
CA ALA A 46 -2.50 -5.35 -3.23
C ALA A 46 -1.10 -4.77 -2.99
N VAL A 47 -0.65 -4.67 -1.74
CA VAL A 47 0.71 -4.25 -1.38
C VAL A 47 1.74 -5.20 -1.98
N PHE A 48 1.53 -6.51 -1.85
CA PHE A 48 2.42 -7.51 -2.41
C PHE A 48 2.48 -7.45 -3.95
N ALA A 49 1.33 -7.30 -4.60
CA ALA A 49 1.25 -7.15 -6.06
C ALA A 49 1.93 -5.87 -6.55
N ALA A 50 1.73 -4.75 -5.85
CA ALA A 50 2.37 -3.47 -6.15
C ALA A 50 3.89 -3.57 -5.99
N GLY A 51 4.37 -4.17 -4.90
CA GLY A 51 5.80 -4.43 -4.68
C GLY A 51 6.41 -5.26 -5.80
N LYS A 52 5.82 -6.43 -6.09
CA LYS A 52 6.30 -7.34 -7.14
C LYS A 52 6.40 -6.64 -8.51
N LYS A 53 5.44 -5.78 -8.84
CA LYS A 53 5.44 -5.01 -10.09
C LYS A 53 6.58 -4.00 -10.19
N MET A 54 7.06 -3.49 -9.05
CA MET A 54 8.15 -2.53 -8.96
C MET A 54 9.51 -3.19 -8.63
N GLY A 55 9.55 -4.52 -8.55
CA GLY A 55 10.77 -5.27 -8.20
C GLY A 55 11.20 -5.09 -6.74
N GLN A 56 10.28 -4.74 -5.84
CA GLN A 56 10.53 -4.58 -4.40
C GLN A 56 9.60 -5.48 -3.59
N GLU A 57 10.08 -5.99 -2.47
CA GLU A 57 9.24 -6.77 -1.55
C GLU A 57 8.80 -5.88 -0.38
N TYR A 58 7.49 -5.64 -0.27
CA TYR A 58 6.90 -4.94 0.85
C TYR A 58 6.18 -5.94 1.75
N PHE A 59 6.42 -5.84 3.06
CA PHE A 59 5.77 -6.64 4.08
C PHE A 59 4.80 -5.76 4.86
N PRO A 60 3.49 -5.84 4.57
CA PRO A 60 2.51 -5.04 5.28
C PRO A 60 2.35 -5.52 6.73
N GLU A 61 2.28 -4.57 7.66
CA GLU A 61 2.07 -4.82 9.09
C GLU A 61 0.91 -3.94 9.59
N VAL A 62 0.14 -4.45 10.56
CA VAL A 62 -0.92 -3.68 11.22
C VAL A 62 -0.35 -3.07 12.50
N ILE A 63 -0.27 -1.75 12.54
CA ILE A 63 0.12 -1.00 13.74
C ILE A 63 -1.17 -0.63 14.50
N SER A 64 -1.31 -1.08 15.75
CA SER A 64 -2.41 -0.71 16.67
C SER A 64 -2.10 0.53 17.49
#